data_AF-A0A8B6BU49-F1
#
_entry.id   AF-A0A8B6BU49-F1
#
_cell.length_a   1.000
_cell.length_b   1.000
_cell.length_c   1.000
_cell.angle_alpha   90.00
_cell.angle_beta   90.00
_cell.angle_gamma   90.00
#
_symmetry.space_group_name_H-M   'P 1'
#
loop_
_entity.id
_entity.type
_entity.pdbx_description
1 polymer ?
#
loop_
_entity_poly.entity_id
_entity_poly.type
_entity_poly.pdbx_seq_one_letter_code
_entity_poly.pdbx_strand_id
1 'polypeptide(L)'
;MQQTIELQEKQRKLKEDHREHAQMLQKKHEKLKEEIKRKEKERQERIQIAQTIRNDIATLLERLKTMYEQFTPKDRLPESLKKALNLVNNKLAEVSQMASRDVDTNEVVKMTEILKLCLNAYEYMRKEYDELTKKIKEEQAKEEAEKKARAEIEAKARAEAAAAAAKVNVVPPTPGVPSTPLATSTPAPSSTSRPATEAVLRCVDQNAFTQYTNLQVLIKKAEEESKTLFNNPQMKKMKFDIQKSINTPINNISPVSGDHLNDQLTRLLTLLAGRTVDLSGRRFSLSACPQALPFCKYLIAKMVVKKGEEQVSALHSSAFAIAAVTVGLLAEHPDILPMLLGHFHQLCPYTVPYHISKTDGQSREDFYKSLGYKYDSEGNAEKQDQFLKRMSGLMRLYASVMVAHPPRGPNPYGTEHAWEWLSMVMNIEPLPDITATMTFDLLEVTGHALYRDYRKQFVKLLHVLAKEFFPKLKRMASPSGGGPISRLEDFLQNSLRKNGNIRPPEGLLNQHFWMT
;
A
#
# COMPACT_ATOMS: atom_id res chain seq x y z
N MET A 1 -37.27 -81.18 16.58
CA MET A 1 -35.83 -80.84 16.70
C MET A 1 -35.44 -79.69 15.76
N GLN A 2 -35.74 -79.77 14.46
CA GLN A 2 -35.47 -78.70 13.47
C GLN A 2 -36.07 -77.32 13.84
N GLN A 3 -37.35 -77.27 14.22
CA GLN A 3 -38.04 -76.01 14.58
C GLN A 3 -37.44 -75.33 15.82
N THR A 4 -36.89 -76.10 16.77
CA THR A 4 -36.26 -75.57 17.98
C THR A 4 -34.91 -74.91 17.66
N ILE A 5 -34.16 -75.49 16.73
CA ILE A 5 -32.88 -74.95 16.24
C ILE A 5 -33.12 -73.64 15.48
N GLU A 6 -34.12 -73.60 14.59
CA GLU A 6 -34.50 -72.38 13.86
C GLU A 6 -34.95 -71.24 14.79
N LEU A 7 -35.68 -71.57 15.86
CA LEU A 7 -36.11 -70.58 16.86
C LEU A 7 -34.91 -70.02 17.65
N GLN A 8 -33.95 -70.88 18.02
CA GLN A 8 -32.72 -70.48 18.70
C GLN A 8 -31.83 -69.59 17.81
N GLU A 9 -31.71 -69.91 16.52
CA GLU A 9 -30.98 -69.07 15.56
C GLU A 9 -31.63 -67.70 15.37
N LYS A 10 -32.97 -67.65 15.26
CA LYS A 10 -33.72 -66.38 15.20
C LYS A 10 -33.52 -65.55 16.46
N GLN A 11 -33.55 -66.16 17.64
CA GLN A 11 -33.29 -65.46 18.89
C GLN A 11 -31.85 -64.95 19.01
N ARG A 12 -30.87 -65.73 18.51
CA ARG A 12 -29.46 -65.31 18.48
C ARG A 12 -29.27 -64.10 17.57
N LYS A 13 -29.86 -64.16 16.36
CA LYS A 13 -29.81 -63.07 15.38
C LYS A 13 -30.46 -61.80 15.93
N LEU A 14 -31.63 -61.89 16.57
CA LEU A 14 -32.30 -60.74 17.19
C LEU A 14 -31.45 -60.10 18.31
N LYS A 15 -30.77 -60.92 19.13
CA LYS A 15 -29.85 -60.42 20.17
C LYS A 15 -28.62 -59.74 19.58
N GLU A 16 -28.11 -60.26 18.47
CA GLU A 16 -26.99 -59.67 17.72
C GLU A 16 -27.40 -58.32 17.11
N ASP A 17 -28.54 -58.27 16.42
CA ASP A 17 -29.10 -57.03 15.86
C ASP A 17 -29.35 -55.96 16.94
N HIS A 18 -29.91 -56.34 18.10
CA HIS A 18 -30.09 -55.43 19.23
C HIS A 18 -28.76 -54.92 19.80
N ARG A 19 -27.73 -55.78 19.87
CA ARG A 19 -26.38 -55.40 20.33
C ARG A 19 -25.72 -54.43 19.36
N GLU A 20 -25.82 -54.68 18.05
CA GLU A 20 -25.30 -53.79 17.02
C GLU A 20 -26.00 -52.44 17.04
N HIS A 21 -27.33 -52.42 17.17
CA HIS A 21 -28.12 -51.20 17.29
C HIS A 21 -27.73 -50.39 18.55
N ALA A 22 -27.56 -51.06 19.70
CA ALA A 22 -27.10 -50.41 20.93
C ALA A 22 -25.68 -49.81 20.78
N GLN A 23 -24.76 -50.53 20.14
CA GLN A 23 -23.41 -50.01 19.84
C GLN A 23 -23.45 -48.81 18.87
N MET A 24 -24.33 -48.84 17.86
CA MET A 24 -24.54 -47.72 16.95
C MET A 24 -25.04 -46.48 17.70
N LEU A 25 -26.02 -46.65 18.59
CA LEU A 25 -26.55 -45.56 19.42
C LEU A 25 -25.48 -45.00 20.36
N GLN A 26 -24.67 -45.85 20.99
CA GLN A 26 -23.57 -45.42 21.84
C GLN A 26 -22.53 -44.60 21.07
N LYS A 27 -22.12 -45.05 19.87
CA LYS A 27 -21.22 -44.31 18.98
C LYS A 27 -21.81 -42.96 18.54
N LYS A 28 -23.12 -42.91 18.24
CA LYS A 28 -23.80 -41.65 17.91
C LYS A 28 -23.81 -40.68 19.10
N HIS A 29 -24.08 -41.19 20.31
CA HIS A 29 -24.07 -40.39 21.54
C HIS A 29 -22.68 -39.82 21.86
N GLU A 30 -21.63 -40.63 21.69
CA GLU A 30 -20.25 -40.21 21.89
C GLU A 30 -19.83 -39.12 20.90
N LYS A 31 -20.13 -39.30 19.60
CA LYS A 31 -19.91 -38.28 18.57
C LYS A 31 -20.64 -36.97 18.89
N LEU A 32 -21.88 -37.04 19.36
CA LEU A 32 -22.65 -35.85 19.74
C LEU A 32 -22.03 -35.13 20.94
N LYS A 33 -21.56 -35.88 21.95
CA LYS A 33 -20.83 -35.30 23.09
C LYS A 33 -19.54 -34.60 22.67
N GLU A 34 -18.77 -35.21 21.78
CA GLU A 34 -17.54 -34.60 21.24
C GLU A 34 -17.86 -33.32 20.45
N GLU A 35 -18.92 -33.32 19.64
CA GLU A 35 -19.35 -32.14 18.89
C GLU A 35 -19.79 -30.99 19.80
N ILE A 36 -20.54 -31.28 20.87
CA ILE A 36 -20.93 -30.29 21.88
C ILE A 36 -19.70 -29.72 22.58
N LYS A 37 -18.77 -30.58 23.01
CA LYS A 37 -17.51 -30.16 23.66
C LYS A 37 -16.67 -29.28 22.73
N ARG A 38 -16.61 -29.59 21.43
CA ARG A 38 -15.92 -28.78 20.43
C ARG A 38 -16.57 -27.40 20.28
N LYS A 39 -17.90 -27.35 20.13
CA LYS A 39 -18.65 -26.09 20.00
C LYS A 39 -18.51 -25.19 21.23
N GLU A 40 -18.48 -25.78 22.43
CA GLU A 40 -18.27 -25.02 23.67
C GLU A 40 -16.86 -24.43 23.74
N LYS A 41 -15.84 -25.19 23.31
CA LYS A 41 -14.47 -24.68 23.23
C LYS A 41 -14.36 -23.51 22.26
N GLU A 42 -14.92 -23.64 21.06
CA GLU A 42 -14.95 -22.56 20.06
C GLU A 42 -15.70 -21.32 20.58
N ARG A 43 -16.78 -21.52 21.34
CA ARG A 43 -17.52 -20.43 22.00
C ARG A 43 -16.66 -19.72 23.04
N GLN A 44 -15.95 -20.46 23.88
CA GLN A 44 -15.05 -19.88 24.89
C GLN A 44 -13.89 -19.09 24.25
N GLU A 45 -13.32 -19.60 23.16
CA GLU A 45 -12.27 -18.91 22.40
C GLU A 45 -12.77 -17.58 21.83
N ARG A 46 -13.99 -17.53 21.27
CA ARG A 46 -14.59 -16.27 20.77
C ARG A 46 -14.77 -15.24 21.87
N ILE A 47 -15.28 -15.65 23.03
CA ILE A 47 -15.46 -14.77 24.19
C ILE A 47 -14.10 -14.22 24.65
N GLN A 48 -13.08 -15.06 24.71
CA GLN A 48 -11.74 -14.65 25.10
C GLN A 48 -11.15 -13.63 24.11
N ILE A 49 -11.28 -13.84 22.80
CA ILE A 49 -10.83 -12.90 21.78
C ILE A 49 -11.55 -11.55 21.92
N ALA A 50 -12.87 -11.55 22.09
CA ALA A 50 -13.67 -10.34 22.27
C ALA A 50 -13.22 -9.55 23.52
N GLN A 51 -12.92 -10.23 24.62
CA GLN A 51 -12.42 -9.61 25.85
C GLN A 51 -11.03 -9.00 25.66
N THR A 52 -10.13 -9.69 24.95
CA THR A 52 -8.80 -9.16 24.61
C THR A 52 -8.92 -7.89 23.78
N ILE A 53 -9.75 -7.89 22.73
CA ILE A 53 -9.97 -6.72 21.88
C ILE A 53 -10.48 -5.53 22.72
N ARG A 54 -11.46 -5.75 23.60
CA ARG A 54 -11.96 -4.70 24.49
C ARG A 54 -10.85 -4.12 25.37
N ASN A 55 -10.01 -4.96 25.96
CA ASN A 55 -8.89 -4.53 26.80
C ASN A 55 -7.84 -3.74 26.02
N ASP A 56 -7.54 -4.13 24.79
CA ASP A 56 -6.59 -3.43 23.94
C ASP A 56 -7.10 -2.03 23.59
N ILE A 57 -8.37 -1.90 23.22
CA ILE A 57 -8.99 -0.58 22.96
C ILE A 57 -8.98 0.28 24.22
N ALA A 58 -9.28 -0.29 25.40
CA ALA A 58 -9.20 0.43 26.67
C ALA A 58 -7.78 0.94 26.95
N THR A 59 -6.77 0.13 26.65
CA THR A 59 -5.35 0.51 26.79
C THR A 59 -4.98 1.65 25.84
N LEU A 60 -5.46 1.63 24.60
CA LEU A 60 -5.22 2.71 23.64
C LEU A 60 -5.87 4.03 24.10
N LEU A 61 -7.10 3.96 24.61
CA LEU A 61 -7.78 5.12 25.17
C LEU A 61 -6.98 5.75 26.31
N GLU A 62 -6.45 4.92 27.20
CA GLU A 62 -5.68 5.41 28.34
C GLU A 62 -4.38 6.09 27.90
N ARG A 63 -3.68 5.52 26.91
CA ARG A 63 -2.49 6.17 26.32
C ARG A 63 -2.81 7.51 25.64
N LEU A 64 -3.97 7.64 24.99
CA LEU A 64 -4.42 8.91 24.42
C LEU A 64 -4.71 9.96 25.50
N LYS A 65 -5.34 9.56 26.61
CA LYS A 65 -5.55 10.46 27.76
C LYS A 65 -4.22 10.91 28.36
N THR A 66 -3.26 10.00 28.51
CA THR A 66 -1.92 10.34 29.00
C THR A 66 -1.23 11.37 28.09
N MET A 67 -1.28 11.19 26.75
CA MET A 67 -0.77 12.19 25.80
C MET A 67 -1.50 13.54 25.97
N TYR A 68 -2.82 13.52 26.10
CA TYR A 68 -3.62 14.73 26.30
C TYR A 68 -3.23 15.48 27.58
N GLU A 69 -3.02 14.76 28.68
CA GLU A 69 -2.63 15.31 29.99
C GLU A 69 -1.19 15.84 29.99
N GLN A 70 -0.25 15.14 29.35
CA GLN A 70 1.17 15.51 29.34
C GLN A 70 1.51 16.63 28.34
N PHE A 71 0.66 16.90 27.35
CA PHE A 71 0.95 17.93 26.36
C PHE A 71 1.06 19.32 26.99
N THR A 72 2.19 19.99 26.74
CA THR A 72 2.48 21.37 27.17
C THR A 72 3.18 22.10 26.03
N PRO A 73 2.73 23.31 25.63
CA PRO A 73 1.70 24.14 26.25
C PRO A 73 0.27 23.86 25.73
N LYS A 74 -0.75 24.01 26.58
CA LYS A 74 -2.14 23.54 26.34
C LYS A 74 -2.87 24.29 25.22
N ASP A 75 -2.45 25.51 24.92
CA ASP A 75 -2.97 26.37 23.85
C ASP A 75 -2.67 25.84 22.44
N ARG A 76 -1.61 25.04 22.29
CA ARG A 76 -1.23 24.41 21.01
C ARG A 76 -1.73 22.98 20.85
N LEU A 77 -2.65 22.55 21.71
CA LEU A 77 -3.14 21.18 21.70
C LEU A 77 -3.91 20.87 20.40
N PRO A 78 -3.56 19.78 19.69
CA PRO A 78 -4.27 19.40 18.47
C PRO A 78 -5.76 19.10 18.70
N GLU A 79 -6.64 19.70 17.90
CA GLU A 79 -8.08 19.38 17.92
C GLU A 79 -8.34 17.93 17.47
N SER A 80 -7.45 17.40 16.62
CA SER A 80 -7.39 16.00 16.21
C SER A 80 -7.25 15.06 17.40
N LEU A 81 -6.48 15.43 18.45
CA LEU A 81 -6.30 14.59 19.64
C LEU A 81 -7.61 14.43 20.42
N LYS A 82 -8.39 15.51 20.57
CA LYS A 82 -9.72 15.46 21.19
C LYS A 82 -10.68 14.59 20.38
N LYS A 83 -10.66 14.73 19.05
CA LYS A 83 -11.49 13.91 18.14
C LYS A 83 -11.13 12.43 18.24
N ALA A 84 -9.85 12.09 18.28
CA ALA A 84 -9.38 10.72 18.45
C ALA A 84 -9.78 10.14 19.81
N LEU A 85 -9.66 10.92 20.89
CA LEU A 85 -10.06 10.49 22.23
C LEU A 85 -11.56 10.18 22.30
N ASN A 86 -12.40 11.04 21.71
CA ASN A 86 -13.84 10.81 21.60
C ASN A 86 -14.17 9.59 20.73
N LEU A 87 -13.49 9.42 19.59
CA LEU A 87 -13.68 8.28 18.70
C LEU A 87 -13.38 6.96 19.42
N VAL A 88 -12.19 6.85 20.02
CA VAL A 88 -11.77 5.62 20.72
C VAL A 88 -12.66 5.35 21.93
N ASN A 89 -13.08 6.38 22.67
CA ASN A 89 -14.01 6.22 23.79
C ASN A 89 -15.37 5.68 23.34
N ASN A 90 -15.93 6.23 22.25
CA ASN A 90 -17.20 5.76 21.68
C ASN A 90 -17.09 4.31 21.17
N LYS A 91 -15.96 3.97 20.54
CA LYS A 91 -15.71 2.61 20.04
C LYS A 91 -15.47 1.60 21.15
N LEU A 92 -14.84 2.01 22.26
CA LEU A 92 -14.74 1.19 23.46
C LEU A 92 -16.13 0.87 24.03
N ALA A 93 -17.05 1.84 24.06
CA ALA A 93 -18.42 1.61 24.50
C ALA A 93 -19.16 0.61 23.57
N GLU A 94 -19.03 0.77 22.25
CA GLU A 94 -19.60 -0.16 21.25
C GLU A 94 -19.09 -1.59 21.47
N VAL A 95 -17.76 -1.78 21.59
CA VAL A 95 -17.17 -3.10 21.80
C VAL A 95 -17.53 -3.67 23.17
N SER A 96 -17.62 -2.83 24.21
CA SER A 96 -18.02 -3.29 25.54
C SER A 96 -19.46 -3.80 25.56
N GLN A 97 -20.38 -3.15 24.83
CA GLN A 97 -21.75 -3.62 24.66
C GLN A 97 -21.82 -4.92 23.85
N MET A 98 -21.00 -5.06 22.82
CA MET A 98 -20.94 -6.30 22.05
C MET A 98 -20.34 -7.45 22.88
N ALA A 99 -19.34 -7.16 23.72
CA ALA A 99 -18.66 -8.15 24.57
C ALA A 99 -19.44 -8.54 25.83
N SER A 100 -20.57 -7.87 26.14
CA SER A 100 -21.42 -8.22 27.29
C SER A 100 -22.40 -9.36 27.00
N ARG A 101 -22.43 -9.87 25.77
CA ARG A 101 -23.29 -10.99 25.32
C ARG A 101 -22.44 -12.08 24.66
N ASP A 102 -23.08 -13.19 24.31
CA ASP A 102 -22.44 -14.21 23.49
C ASP A 102 -22.10 -13.65 22.11
N VAL A 103 -20.82 -13.72 21.77
CA VAL A 103 -20.26 -13.13 20.55
C VAL A 103 -20.17 -14.21 19.47
N ASP A 104 -20.79 -13.93 18.32
CA ASP A 104 -20.67 -14.77 17.15
C ASP A 104 -19.40 -14.44 16.34
N THR A 105 -19.10 -15.25 15.32
CA THR A 105 -17.89 -15.07 14.50
C THR A 105 -17.87 -13.74 13.75
N ASN A 106 -19.01 -13.25 13.26
CA ASN A 106 -19.08 -11.98 12.53
C ASN A 106 -18.88 -10.80 13.48
N GLU A 107 -19.41 -10.88 14.70
CA GLU A 107 -19.20 -9.87 15.74
C GLU A 107 -17.74 -9.79 16.16
N VAL A 108 -17.02 -10.93 16.28
CA VAL A 108 -15.56 -10.93 16.52
C VAL A 108 -14.81 -10.24 15.38
N VAL A 109 -15.20 -10.49 14.11
CA VAL A 109 -14.60 -9.80 12.95
C VAL A 109 -14.83 -8.29 13.04
N LYS A 110 -16.06 -7.87 13.33
CA LYS A 110 -16.41 -6.45 13.50
C LYS A 110 -15.63 -5.80 14.65
N MET A 111 -15.49 -6.48 15.80
CA MET A 111 -14.66 -6.00 16.92
C MET A 111 -13.20 -5.83 16.49
N THR A 112 -12.67 -6.76 15.68
CA THR A 112 -11.30 -6.71 15.17
C THR A 112 -11.10 -5.51 14.25
N GLU A 113 -12.09 -5.18 13.40
CA GLU A 113 -12.08 -3.96 12.58
C GLU A 113 -12.12 -2.69 13.43
N ILE A 114 -12.92 -2.68 14.50
CA ILE A 114 -12.96 -1.55 15.44
C ILE A 114 -11.61 -1.37 16.14
N LEU A 115 -10.94 -2.46 16.57
CA LEU A 115 -9.60 -2.39 17.15
C LEU A 115 -8.60 -1.78 16.16
N LYS A 116 -8.61 -2.23 14.90
CA LYS A 116 -7.75 -1.68 13.84
C LYS A 116 -8.00 -0.19 13.64
N LEU A 117 -9.26 0.25 13.62
CA LEU A 117 -9.60 1.68 13.53
C LEU A 117 -9.02 2.47 14.72
N CYS A 118 -9.15 1.95 15.94
CA CYS A 118 -8.62 2.59 17.15
C CYS A 118 -7.08 2.64 17.14
N LEU A 119 -6.41 1.58 16.69
CA LEU A 119 -4.97 1.53 16.52
C LEU A 119 -4.48 2.59 15.53
N ASN A 120 -5.12 2.69 14.36
CA ASN A 120 -4.76 3.68 13.36
C ASN A 120 -4.94 5.11 13.87
N ALA A 121 -6.04 5.38 14.58
CA ALA A 121 -6.26 6.69 15.20
C ALA A 121 -5.17 7.01 16.24
N TYR A 122 -4.80 6.04 17.07
CA TYR A 122 -3.72 6.18 18.05
C TYR A 122 -2.36 6.45 17.39
N GLU A 123 -1.99 5.67 16.37
CA GLU A 123 -0.71 5.82 15.67
C GLU A 123 -0.58 7.16 14.94
N TYR A 124 -1.66 7.61 14.29
CA TYR A 124 -1.73 8.93 13.69
C TYR A 124 -1.48 10.02 14.73
N MET A 125 -2.21 9.96 15.85
CA MET A 125 -2.07 10.96 16.91
C MET A 125 -0.69 10.94 17.57
N ARG A 126 -0.10 9.76 17.74
CA ARG A 126 1.24 9.63 18.29
C ARG A 126 2.27 10.33 17.39
N LYS A 127 2.20 10.14 16.07
CA LYS A 127 3.09 10.83 15.12
C LYS A 127 2.91 12.34 15.16
N GLU A 128 1.66 12.81 15.12
CA GLU A 128 1.35 14.24 15.20
C GLU A 128 1.85 14.85 16.52
N TYR A 129 1.66 14.15 17.64
CA TYR A 129 2.14 14.54 18.96
C TYR A 129 3.67 14.66 19.01
N ASP A 130 4.39 13.66 18.48
CA ASP A 130 5.85 13.64 18.45
C ASP A 130 6.42 14.77 17.59
N GLU A 131 5.84 15.01 16.41
CA GLU A 131 6.23 16.11 15.53
C GLU A 131 6.00 17.48 16.16
N LEU A 132 4.84 17.68 16.78
CA LEU A 132 4.50 18.95 17.41
C LEU A 132 5.39 19.21 18.63
N THR A 133 5.63 18.19 19.45
CA THR A 133 6.54 18.27 20.60
C THR A 133 7.96 18.60 20.16
N LYS A 134 8.43 18.03 19.04
CA LYS A 134 9.75 18.33 18.47
C LYS A 134 9.83 19.79 18.02
N LYS A 135 8.84 20.30 17.28
CA LYS A 135 8.79 21.70 16.83
C LYS A 135 8.80 22.67 18.00
N ILE A 136 8.02 22.40 19.04
CA ILE A 136 7.98 23.23 20.25
C ILE A 136 9.36 23.27 20.93
N LYS A 137 10.05 22.13 21.06
CA LYS A 137 11.40 22.08 21.64
C LYS A 137 12.43 22.84 20.80
N GLU A 138 12.35 22.75 19.47
CA GLU A 138 13.24 23.49 18.57
C GLU A 138 13.00 25.00 18.63
N GLU A 139 11.74 25.45 18.68
CA GLU A 139 11.36 26.86 18.87
C GLU A 139 11.89 27.40 20.21
N GLN A 140 11.69 26.66 21.31
CA GLN A 140 12.19 27.03 22.64
C GLN A 140 13.73 27.13 22.67
N ALA A 141 14.44 26.18 22.08
CA ALA A 141 15.90 26.20 22.01
C ALA A 141 16.41 27.38 21.17
N LYS A 142 15.70 27.74 20.09
CA LYS A 142 16.06 28.89 19.24
C LYS A 142 15.82 30.21 19.96
N GLU A 143 14.69 30.38 20.65
CA GLU A 143 14.42 31.57 21.46
C GLU A 143 15.44 31.73 22.60
N GLU A 144 15.86 30.63 23.25
CA GLU A 144 16.89 30.70 24.30
C GLU A 144 18.27 31.06 23.73
N ALA A 145 18.63 30.52 22.56
CA ALA A 145 19.86 30.87 21.86
C ALA A 145 19.89 32.34 21.42
N GLU A 146 18.78 32.86 20.88
CA GLU A 146 18.66 34.26 20.50
C GLU A 146 18.72 35.20 21.71
N LYS A 147 18.11 34.83 22.85
CA LYS A 147 18.24 35.58 24.11
C LYS A 147 19.68 35.60 24.62
N LYS A 148 20.39 34.47 24.59
CA LYS A 148 21.81 34.41 24.98
C LYS A 148 22.70 35.24 24.06
N ALA A 149 22.49 35.17 22.74
CA ALA A 149 23.24 35.96 21.77
C ALA A 149 23.00 37.47 21.93
N ARG A 150 21.74 37.90 22.16
CA ARG A 150 21.42 39.31 22.46
C ARG A 150 22.09 39.80 23.74
N ALA A 151 22.05 39.00 24.81
CA ALA A 151 22.72 39.35 26.07
C ALA A 151 24.25 39.46 25.92
N GLU A 152 24.87 38.62 25.09
CA GLU A 152 26.32 38.67 24.83
C GLU A 152 26.72 39.90 23.99
N ILE A 153 25.91 40.27 23.00
CA ILE A 153 26.09 41.51 22.21
C ILE A 153 25.96 42.74 23.11
N GLU A 154 24.95 42.78 23.98
CA GLU A 154 24.72 43.90 24.90
C GLU A 154 25.83 44.02 25.95
N ALA A 155 26.37 42.89 26.44
CA ALA A 155 27.53 42.86 27.33
C ALA A 155 28.82 43.37 26.66
N LYS A 156 29.06 43.00 25.39
CA LYS A 156 30.21 43.50 24.61
C LYS A 156 30.08 45.00 24.33
N ALA A 157 28.89 45.47 23.94
CA ALA A 157 28.63 46.90 23.73
C ALA A 157 28.82 47.72 25.01
N ARG A 158 28.43 47.19 26.18
CA ARG A 158 28.64 47.85 27.48
C ARG A 158 30.11 47.89 27.90
N ALA A 159 30.89 46.86 27.57
CA ALA A 159 32.34 46.83 27.80
C ALA A 159 33.10 47.81 26.88
N GLU A 160 32.71 47.91 25.61
CA GLU A 160 33.28 48.87 24.65
C GLU A 160 32.90 50.32 24.99
N ALA A 161 31.67 50.58 25.43
CA ALA A 161 31.26 51.90 25.92
C ALA A 161 32.02 52.33 27.19
N ALA A 162 32.32 51.40 28.09
CA ALA A 162 33.17 51.66 29.27
C ALA A 162 34.64 51.94 28.88
N ALA A 163 35.14 51.31 27.82
CA ALA A 163 36.48 51.58 27.28
C ALA A 163 36.55 52.92 26.50
N ALA A 164 35.47 53.30 25.81
CA ALA A 164 35.36 54.57 25.09
C ALA A 164 35.21 55.78 26.04
N ALA A 165 34.58 55.61 27.21
CA ALA A 165 34.48 56.66 28.23
C ALA A 165 35.84 57.05 28.88
N ALA A 166 36.92 56.30 28.61
CA ALA A 166 38.27 56.63 29.05
C ALA A 166 39.08 57.49 28.06
N LYS A 167 38.52 57.86 26.90
CA LYS A 167 39.20 58.70 25.92
C LYS A 167 38.31 59.82 25.35
N VAL A 168 38.68 61.02 25.78
CA VAL A 168 38.64 62.31 25.07
C VAL A 168 37.44 63.24 25.32
N ASN A 169 37.89 64.37 25.85
CA ASN A 169 37.32 65.67 26.15
C ASN A 169 37.04 66.51 24.86
N VAL A 170 36.18 67.53 25.00
CA VAL A 170 36.02 68.75 24.17
C VAL A 170 35.00 68.74 22.99
N VAL A 171 34.30 69.89 22.91
CA VAL A 171 33.00 70.25 22.29
C VAL A 171 33.22 71.10 20.98
N PRO A 172 32.23 71.84 20.39
CA PRO A 172 31.52 71.71 19.08
C PRO A 172 31.97 72.80 18.03
N PRO A 173 31.28 73.23 16.90
CA PRO A 173 29.84 73.21 16.55
C PRO A 173 29.36 72.95 15.08
N THR A 174 28.03 72.75 15.01
CA THR A 174 26.95 72.85 13.97
C THR A 174 27.11 73.81 12.77
N PRO A 175 26.16 73.90 11.76
CA PRO A 175 24.86 73.21 11.52
C PRO A 175 24.57 72.77 10.04
N GLY A 176 23.49 71.98 9.83
CA GLY A 176 22.88 71.80 8.50
C GLY A 176 21.62 70.94 8.50
N VAL A 177 20.45 71.60 8.40
CA VAL A 177 19.06 71.08 8.23
C VAL A 177 18.66 71.31 6.75
N PRO A 178 17.53 70.84 6.13
CA PRO A 178 16.47 69.83 6.43
C PRO A 178 16.38 68.72 5.33
N SER A 179 15.59 67.64 5.41
CA SER A 179 14.14 67.62 5.11
C SER A 179 13.55 66.19 5.18
N THR A 180 12.41 66.05 5.86
CA THR A 180 11.36 65.00 5.72
C THR A 180 10.51 65.30 4.45
N PRO A 181 9.57 64.46 3.91
CA PRO A 181 8.54 63.63 4.58
C PRO A 181 8.39 62.19 4.03
N LEU A 182 8.04 61.20 4.85
CA LEU A 182 6.67 60.64 5.06
C LEU A 182 5.86 60.29 3.79
N ALA A 183 5.54 59.00 3.62
CA ALA A 183 4.28 58.55 3.05
C ALA A 183 3.86 57.19 3.65
N THR A 184 2.93 57.29 4.58
CA THR A 184 2.12 56.23 5.20
C THR A 184 1.02 55.81 4.24
N SER A 185 0.71 54.51 4.12
CA SER A 185 -0.68 54.05 4.02
C SER A 185 -0.84 52.56 4.30
N THR A 186 -1.75 52.27 5.22
CA THR A 186 -2.51 51.04 5.48
C THR A 186 -3.98 51.53 5.62
N PRO A 187 -5.04 50.73 5.77
CA PRO A 187 -5.39 49.37 5.32
C PRO A 187 -6.82 49.22 4.69
N ALA A 188 -7.08 48.07 4.03
CA ALA A 188 -8.34 47.27 3.97
C ALA A 188 -9.65 47.87 3.35
N PRO A 189 -10.76 47.11 3.10
CA PRO A 189 -11.03 45.67 3.26
C PRO A 189 -11.80 44.94 2.10
N SER A 190 -11.89 43.61 2.28
CA SER A 190 -12.99 42.68 1.92
C SER A 190 -13.34 42.34 0.47
N SER A 191 -13.10 41.07 0.11
CA SER A 191 -14.21 40.19 -0.29
C SER A 191 -13.88 38.73 0.03
N THR A 192 -14.67 38.19 0.94
CA THR A 192 -14.70 36.81 1.42
C THR A 192 -15.20 35.88 0.30
N SER A 193 -14.37 34.92 -0.13
CA SER A 193 -14.89 33.71 -0.79
C SER A 193 -14.09 32.49 -0.32
N ARG A 194 -14.86 31.58 0.30
CA ARG A 194 -14.58 30.25 0.86
C ARG A 194 -13.30 29.55 0.36
N PRO A 195 -12.57 28.83 1.23
CA PRO A 195 -11.53 27.91 0.77
C PRO A 195 -12.16 26.81 -0.10
N ALA A 196 -11.65 26.67 -1.31
CA ALA A 196 -11.87 25.54 -2.18
C ALA A 196 -11.25 24.29 -1.55
N THR A 197 -12.04 23.53 -0.79
CA THR A 197 -11.60 22.24 -0.22
C THR A 197 -12.62 21.14 -0.51
N GLU A 198 -13.11 21.07 -1.74
CA GLU A 198 -13.99 19.97 -2.16
C GLU A 198 -13.85 19.65 -3.67
N ALA A 199 -12.60 19.53 -4.14
CA ALA A 199 -12.34 18.72 -5.33
C ALA A 199 -12.48 17.25 -4.89
N VAL A 200 -13.71 16.72 -4.97
CA VAL A 200 -14.11 15.40 -4.48
C VAL A 200 -13.17 14.32 -5.02
N LEU A 201 -12.23 13.90 -4.19
CA LEU A 201 -11.45 12.70 -4.43
C LEU A 201 -12.43 11.51 -4.29
N ARG A 202 -12.86 10.91 -5.40
CA ARG A 202 -13.73 9.73 -5.37
C ARG A 202 -12.89 8.49 -5.07
N CYS A 203 -12.27 8.45 -3.89
CA CYS A 203 -11.70 7.23 -3.34
C CYS A 203 -12.77 6.55 -2.48
N VAL A 204 -12.97 5.26 -2.69
CA VAL A 204 -13.98 4.50 -1.95
C VAL A 204 -13.43 3.93 -0.65
N ASP A 205 -12.11 3.82 -0.52
CA ASP A 205 -11.46 3.26 0.66
C ASP A 205 -10.35 4.18 1.20
N GLN A 206 -10.58 4.74 2.40
CA GLN A 206 -9.67 5.67 3.06
C GLN A 206 -8.31 5.04 3.37
N ASN A 207 -8.27 3.73 3.63
CA ASN A 207 -7.03 3.01 3.93
C ASN A 207 -6.17 2.84 2.67
N ALA A 208 -6.77 2.45 1.55
CA ALA A 208 -6.12 2.37 0.25
C ALA A 208 -5.57 3.74 -0.19
N PHE A 209 -6.33 4.82 0.03
CA PHE A 209 -5.84 6.17 -0.23
C PHE A 209 -4.65 6.54 0.65
N THR A 210 -4.73 6.26 1.96
CA THR A 210 -3.65 6.55 2.91
C THR A 210 -2.38 5.78 2.54
N GLN A 211 -2.51 4.49 2.19
CA GLN A 211 -1.40 3.68 1.70
C GLN A 211 -0.81 4.27 0.43
N TYR A 212 -1.64 4.62 -0.56
CA TYR A 212 -1.19 5.29 -1.77
C TYR A 212 -0.37 6.55 -1.46
N THR A 213 -0.91 7.47 -0.64
CA THR A 213 -0.23 8.73 -0.29
C THR A 213 1.11 8.48 0.40
N ASN A 214 1.16 7.53 1.34
CA ASN A 214 2.39 7.16 2.03
C ASN A 214 3.46 6.65 1.05
N LEU A 215 3.06 5.80 0.09
CA LEU A 215 3.96 5.29 -0.95
C LEU A 215 4.44 6.42 -1.88
N GLN A 216 3.58 7.37 -2.24
CA GLN A 216 3.98 8.53 -3.05
C GLN A 216 5.03 9.39 -2.33
N VAL A 217 4.85 9.65 -1.03
CA VAL A 217 5.83 10.38 -0.20
C VAL A 217 7.15 9.62 -0.14
N LEU A 218 7.10 8.30 0.06
CA LEU A 218 8.29 7.44 0.10
C LEU A 218 9.10 7.50 -1.20
N ILE A 219 8.42 7.40 -2.35
CA ILE A 219 9.07 7.48 -3.66
C ILE A 219 9.69 8.85 -3.90
N LYS A 220 8.96 9.92 -3.57
CA LYS A 220 9.46 11.28 -3.73
C LYS A 220 10.70 11.54 -2.87
N LYS A 221 10.66 11.11 -1.61
CA LYS A 221 11.80 11.16 -0.69
C LYS A 221 13.00 10.39 -1.23
N ALA A 222 12.81 9.15 -1.67
CA ALA A 222 13.88 8.34 -2.24
C ALA A 222 14.50 8.99 -3.49
N GLU A 223 13.70 9.64 -4.33
CA GLU A 223 14.18 10.40 -5.49
C GLU A 223 15.01 11.63 -5.09
N GLU A 224 14.56 12.40 -4.09
CA GLU A 224 15.25 13.59 -3.57
C GLU A 224 16.59 13.23 -2.89
N GLU A 225 16.60 12.17 -2.08
CA GLU A 225 17.82 11.63 -1.46
C GLU A 225 18.81 11.15 -2.52
N SER A 226 18.30 10.48 -3.57
CA SER A 226 19.13 10.04 -4.70
C SER A 226 19.73 11.21 -5.48
N LYS A 227 18.95 12.28 -5.72
CA LYS A 227 19.47 13.51 -6.36
C LYS A 227 20.60 14.10 -5.52
N THR A 228 20.37 14.25 -4.21
CA THR A 228 21.35 14.80 -3.27
C THR A 228 22.62 13.97 -3.23
N LEU A 229 22.52 12.64 -3.16
CA LEU A 229 23.66 11.72 -3.09
C LEU A 229 24.59 11.85 -4.30
N PHE A 230 24.04 12.05 -5.49
CA PHE A 230 24.80 12.07 -6.74
C PHE A 230 25.09 13.47 -7.29
N ASN A 231 24.89 14.53 -6.50
CA ASN A 231 25.28 15.89 -6.87
C ASN A 231 26.81 16.06 -6.97
N ASN A 232 27.59 15.23 -6.26
CA ASN A 232 29.05 15.29 -6.26
C ASN A 232 29.66 14.66 -7.53
N PRO A 233 30.63 15.30 -8.20
CA PRO A 233 31.26 14.78 -9.42
C PRO A 233 31.89 13.38 -9.25
N GLN A 234 32.48 13.10 -8.09
CA GLN A 234 33.10 11.81 -7.75
C GLN A 234 32.08 10.65 -7.69
N MET A 235 30.81 10.97 -7.41
CA MET A 235 29.73 10.00 -7.29
C MET A 235 29.06 9.68 -8.63
N LYS A 236 29.30 10.47 -9.69
CA LYS A 236 28.70 10.23 -11.02
C LYS A 236 29.14 8.91 -11.63
N LYS A 237 30.42 8.54 -11.47
CA LYS A 237 30.95 7.25 -11.92
C LYS A 237 30.28 6.10 -11.15
N MET A 238 30.19 6.22 -9.83
CA MET A 238 29.48 5.24 -8.98
C MET A 238 28.01 5.10 -9.40
N LYS A 239 27.31 6.21 -9.65
CA LYS A 239 25.93 6.19 -10.14
C LYS A 239 25.79 5.39 -11.43
N PHE A 240 26.68 5.63 -12.39
CA PHE A 240 26.68 4.93 -13.67
C PHE A 240 26.92 3.43 -13.48
N ASP A 241 27.90 3.05 -12.64
CA ASP A 241 28.22 1.66 -12.37
C ASP A 241 27.04 0.93 -11.69
N ILE A 242 26.38 1.57 -10.71
CA ILE A 242 25.14 1.08 -10.08
C ILE A 242 24.03 0.90 -11.12
N GLN A 243 23.77 1.93 -11.92
CA GLN A 243 22.73 1.89 -12.95
C GLN A 243 22.99 0.78 -13.95
N LYS A 244 24.23 0.60 -14.42
CA LYS A 244 24.59 -0.47 -15.35
C LYS A 244 24.41 -1.85 -14.70
N SER A 245 24.79 -2.01 -13.44
CA SER A 245 24.67 -3.28 -12.68
C SER A 245 23.24 -3.73 -12.46
N ILE A 246 22.30 -2.78 -12.39
CA ILE A 246 20.88 -3.04 -12.21
C ILE A 246 20.20 -3.22 -13.58
N ASN A 247 20.45 -2.30 -14.51
CA ASN A 247 19.77 -2.30 -15.81
C ASN A 247 20.14 -3.53 -16.64
N THR A 248 21.40 -3.96 -16.61
CA THR A 248 21.85 -5.10 -17.42
C THR A 248 21.09 -6.39 -17.08
N PRO A 249 21.08 -6.88 -15.82
CA PRO A 249 20.32 -8.08 -15.49
C PRO A 249 18.82 -7.92 -15.70
N ILE A 250 18.22 -6.77 -15.34
CA ILE A 250 16.78 -6.52 -15.56
C ILE A 250 16.42 -6.55 -17.05
N ASN A 251 17.26 -6.00 -17.91
CA ASN A 251 17.04 -6.01 -19.36
C ASN A 251 17.20 -7.41 -19.97
N ASN A 252 17.98 -8.28 -19.32
CA ASN A 252 18.24 -9.63 -19.80
C ASN A 252 17.22 -10.66 -19.30
N ILE A 253 16.24 -10.27 -18.48
CA ILE A 253 15.22 -11.21 -17.98
C ILE A 253 14.37 -11.73 -19.15
N SER A 254 14.39 -13.05 -19.32
CA SER A 254 13.62 -13.77 -20.34
C SER A 254 13.29 -15.19 -19.85
N PRO A 255 12.20 -15.81 -20.33
CA PRO A 255 11.76 -17.13 -19.86
C PRO A 255 12.55 -18.29 -20.51
N VAL A 256 13.86 -18.13 -20.73
CA VAL A 256 14.69 -19.12 -21.45
C VAL A 256 14.94 -20.38 -20.61
N SER A 257 15.36 -20.22 -19.35
CA SER A 257 15.56 -21.31 -18.40
C SER A 257 15.54 -20.79 -16.95
N GLY A 258 15.45 -21.71 -16.01
CA GLY A 258 15.54 -21.42 -14.57
C GLY A 258 16.91 -20.90 -14.20
N ASP A 259 17.97 -21.53 -14.72
CA ASP A 259 19.35 -21.09 -14.52
C ASP A 259 19.57 -19.65 -15.01
N HIS A 260 18.98 -19.28 -16.14
CA HIS A 260 19.08 -17.91 -16.67
C HIS A 260 18.41 -16.88 -15.75
N LEU A 261 17.20 -17.18 -15.26
CA LEU A 261 16.53 -16.32 -14.28
C LEU A 261 17.29 -16.25 -12.96
N ASN A 262 17.85 -17.37 -12.53
CA ASN A 262 18.63 -17.45 -11.29
C ASN A 262 19.94 -16.66 -11.40
N ASP A 263 20.60 -16.63 -12.56
CA ASP A 263 21.74 -15.75 -12.82
C ASP A 263 21.34 -14.27 -12.67
N GLN A 264 20.22 -13.85 -13.29
CA GLN A 264 19.77 -12.45 -13.19
C GLN A 264 19.41 -12.07 -11.75
N LEU A 265 18.70 -12.95 -11.03
CA LEU A 265 18.37 -12.78 -9.62
C LEU A 265 19.64 -12.71 -8.76
N THR A 266 20.57 -13.64 -8.96
CA THR A 266 21.82 -13.73 -8.18
C THR A 266 22.68 -12.49 -8.39
N ARG A 267 22.76 -11.94 -9.60
CA ARG A 267 23.50 -10.69 -9.87
C ARG A 267 22.94 -9.51 -9.08
N LEU A 268 21.60 -9.38 -9.05
CA LEU A 268 20.92 -8.32 -8.31
C LEU A 268 21.08 -8.50 -6.80
N LEU A 269 20.93 -9.72 -6.28
CA LEU A 269 21.15 -10.02 -4.85
C LEU A 269 22.61 -9.82 -4.44
N THR A 270 23.58 -10.21 -5.29
CA THR A 270 25.01 -10.01 -5.04
C THR A 270 25.34 -8.53 -4.91
N LEU A 271 24.78 -7.69 -5.79
CA LEU A 271 24.89 -6.24 -5.70
C LEU A 271 24.32 -5.73 -4.37
N LEU A 272 23.08 -6.08 -4.04
CA LEU A 272 22.39 -5.61 -2.83
C LEU A 272 23.04 -6.10 -1.53
N ALA A 273 23.70 -7.26 -1.55
CA ALA A 273 24.48 -7.78 -0.43
C ALA A 273 25.82 -7.05 -0.23
N GLY A 274 26.14 -6.03 -1.04
CA GLY A 274 27.39 -5.29 -0.95
C GLY A 274 28.61 -6.06 -1.44
N ARG A 275 28.43 -7.21 -2.11
CA ARG A 275 29.53 -8.01 -2.65
C ARG A 275 30.08 -7.36 -3.92
N THR A 276 31.28 -7.78 -4.31
CA THR A 276 31.95 -7.28 -5.52
C THR A 276 31.23 -7.78 -6.77
N VAL A 277 30.88 -6.87 -7.67
CA VAL A 277 30.25 -7.13 -8.96
C VAL A 277 31.23 -6.80 -10.08
N ASP A 278 31.27 -7.64 -11.11
CA ASP A 278 32.06 -7.40 -12.34
C ASP A 278 31.20 -6.69 -13.40
N LEU A 279 31.66 -5.52 -13.83
CA LEU A 279 31.08 -4.70 -14.87
C LEU A 279 32.04 -4.58 -16.04
N SER A 280 31.99 -5.55 -16.96
CA SER A 280 32.77 -5.54 -18.20
C SER A 280 34.28 -5.35 -17.94
N GLY A 281 34.84 -6.07 -16.96
CA GLY A 281 36.26 -6.02 -16.60
C GLY A 281 36.61 -5.00 -15.51
N ARG A 282 35.62 -4.30 -14.94
CA ARG A 282 35.79 -3.43 -13.78
C ARG A 282 35.04 -4.00 -12.59
N ARG A 283 35.73 -4.11 -11.45
CA ARG A 283 35.12 -4.58 -10.20
C ARG A 283 34.74 -3.40 -9.33
N PHE A 284 33.51 -3.40 -8.80
CA PHE A 284 33.07 -2.44 -7.80
C PHE A 284 32.19 -3.13 -6.77
N SER A 285 32.03 -2.51 -5.60
CA SER A 285 31.21 -3.02 -4.49
C SER A 285 30.44 -1.87 -3.87
N LEU A 286 29.17 -2.12 -3.52
CA LEU A 286 28.36 -1.15 -2.76
C LEU A 286 28.87 -0.94 -1.33
N SER A 287 29.74 -1.80 -0.80
CA SER A 287 30.36 -1.60 0.51
C SER A 287 31.21 -0.33 0.57
N ALA A 288 31.70 0.17 -0.58
CA ALA A 288 32.39 1.45 -0.69
C ALA A 288 31.45 2.67 -0.60
N CYS A 289 30.14 2.46 -0.69
CA CYS A 289 29.11 3.49 -0.64
C CYS A 289 27.79 2.93 -0.05
N PRO A 290 27.74 2.61 1.26
CA PRO A 290 26.54 2.03 1.87
C PRO A 290 25.30 2.91 1.73
N GLN A 291 25.47 4.23 1.68
CA GLN A 291 24.41 5.21 1.48
C GLN A 291 23.72 5.13 0.11
N ALA A 292 24.31 4.41 -0.86
CA ALA A 292 23.67 4.18 -2.16
C ALA A 292 22.72 2.97 -2.16
N LEU A 293 22.69 2.15 -1.11
CA LEU A 293 21.81 0.98 -1.06
C LEU A 293 20.31 1.33 -1.21
N PRO A 294 19.76 2.36 -0.55
CA PRO A 294 18.37 2.79 -0.79
C PRO A 294 18.12 3.19 -2.25
N PHE A 295 19.07 3.87 -2.89
CA PHE A 295 18.99 4.21 -4.31
C PHE A 295 18.97 2.97 -5.20
N CYS A 296 19.77 1.95 -4.89
CA CYS A 296 19.76 0.69 -5.65
C CYS A 296 18.39 0.01 -5.60
N LYS A 297 17.78 -0.08 -4.41
CA LYS A 297 16.44 -0.65 -4.22
C LYS A 297 15.37 0.15 -4.95
N TYR A 298 15.41 1.48 -4.82
CA TYR A 298 14.56 2.40 -5.56
C TYR A 298 14.70 2.21 -7.08
N LEU A 299 15.93 2.13 -7.59
CA LEU A 299 16.19 1.97 -9.01
C LEU A 299 15.75 0.60 -9.53
N ILE A 300 15.97 -0.49 -8.78
CA ILE A 300 15.47 -1.82 -9.14
C ILE A 300 13.94 -1.78 -9.30
N ALA A 301 13.23 -1.25 -8.29
CA ALA A 301 11.79 -1.10 -8.33
C ALA A 301 11.34 -0.30 -9.56
N LYS A 302 11.94 0.89 -9.78
CA LYS A 302 11.67 1.72 -10.95
C LYS A 302 11.85 0.98 -12.26
N MET A 303 12.95 0.23 -12.38
CA MET A 303 13.30 -0.43 -13.63
C MET A 303 12.44 -1.64 -13.92
N VAL A 304 12.06 -2.41 -12.90
CA VAL A 304 11.08 -3.49 -13.03
C VAL A 304 9.74 -2.95 -13.53
N VAL A 305 9.20 -1.90 -12.91
CA VAL A 305 7.90 -1.33 -13.34
C VAL A 305 7.99 -0.81 -14.78
N LYS A 306 9.12 -0.20 -15.16
CA LYS A 306 9.34 0.27 -16.55
C LYS A 306 9.23 -0.87 -17.58
N LYS A 307 9.59 -2.11 -17.22
CA LYS A 307 9.40 -3.27 -18.10
C LYS A 307 7.93 -3.56 -18.39
N GLY A 308 7.02 -3.23 -17.48
CA GLY A 308 5.58 -3.31 -17.72
C GLY A 308 5.15 -2.43 -18.89
N GLU A 309 5.64 -1.19 -18.91
CA GLU A 309 5.36 -0.20 -19.94
C GLU A 309 6.03 -0.51 -21.29
N GLU A 310 7.24 -1.09 -21.28
CA GLU A 310 8.03 -1.32 -22.50
C GLU A 310 7.89 -2.75 -23.06
N GLN A 311 8.28 -3.74 -22.26
CA GLN A 311 8.43 -5.13 -22.72
C GLN A 311 7.10 -5.89 -22.61
N VAL A 312 6.39 -5.75 -21.49
CA VAL A 312 5.14 -6.48 -21.26
C VAL A 312 4.04 -5.91 -22.15
N SER A 313 3.96 -4.60 -22.34
CA SER A 313 2.99 -3.98 -23.26
C SER A 313 3.14 -4.46 -24.72
N ALA A 314 4.34 -4.90 -25.11
CA ALA A 314 4.62 -5.48 -26.42
C ALA A 314 4.39 -7.01 -26.45
N LEU A 315 4.75 -7.71 -25.37
CA LEU A 315 4.62 -9.16 -25.24
C LEU A 315 4.17 -9.53 -23.82
N HIS A 316 2.87 -9.76 -23.64
CA HIS A 316 2.26 -9.98 -22.33
C HIS A 316 2.86 -11.16 -21.55
N SER A 317 3.21 -12.26 -22.22
CA SER A 317 3.76 -13.47 -21.60
C SER A 317 5.13 -13.26 -20.95
N SER A 318 5.86 -12.20 -21.32
CA SER A 318 7.14 -11.84 -20.70
C SER A 318 7.00 -11.39 -19.24
N ALA A 319 5.79 -11.00 -18.81
CA ALA A 319 5.51 -10.54 -17.45
C ALA A 319 5.90 -11.56 -16.38
N PHE A 320 5.71 -12.85 -16.64
CA PHE A 320 5.93 -13.90 -15.64
C PHE A 320 7.40 -14.12 -15.31
N ALA A 321 8.30 -14.01 -16.28
CA ALA A 321 9.75 -14.08 -16.02
C ALA A 321 10.23 -12.90 -15.18
N ILE A 322 9.75 -11.69 -15.51
CA ILE A 322 10.06 -10.47 -14.75
C ILE A 322 9.50 -10.57 -13.34
N ALA A 323 8.25 -11.00 -13.20
CA ALA A 323 7.59 -11.17 -11.91
C ALA A 323 8.30 -12.23 -11.05
N ALA A 324 8.72 -13.36 -11.62
CA ALA A 324 9.44 -14.42 -10.91
C ALA A 324 10.76 -13.93 -10.28
N VAL A 325 11.58 -13.21 -11.04
CA VAL A 325 12.79 -12.57 -10.51
C VAL A 325 12.44 -11.51 -9.46
N THR A 326 11.36 -10.74 -9.69
CA THR A 326 10.90 -9.70 -8.76
C THR A 326 10.50 -10.30 -7.41
N VAL A 327 9.64 -11.33 -7.37
CA VAL A 327 9.23 -11.96 -6.10
C VAL A 327 10.39 -12.68 -5.42
N GLY A 328 11.36 -13.20 -6.18
CA GLY A 328 12.62 -13.71 -5.64
C GLY A 328 13.45 -12.62 -4.94
N LEU A 329 13.51 -11.41 -5.50
CA LEU A 329 14.13 -10.26 -4.84
C LEU A 329 13.36 -9.82 -3.60
N LEU A 330 12.03 -9.78 -3.67
CA LEU A 330 11.19 -9.37 -2.55
C LEU A 330 11.27 -10.33 -1.36
N ALA A 331 11.49 -11.62 -1.61
CA ALA A 331 11.67 -12.62 -0.55
C ALA A 331 12.93 -12.34 0.30
N GLU A 332 14.01 -11.86 -0.31
CA GLU A 332 15.28 -11.54 0.36
C GLU A 332 15.37 -10.08 0.82
N HIS A 333 14.70 -9.16 0.09
CA HIS A 333 14.68 -7.72 0.33
C HIS A 333 13.24 -7.19 0.31
N PRO A 334 12.44 -7.47 1.36
CA PRO A 334 11.02 -7.09 1.40
C PRO A 334 10.79 -5.58 1.38
N ASP A 335 11.78 -4.78 1.75
CA ASP A 335 11.71 -3.32 1.72
C ASP A 335 11.73 -2.72 0.28
N ILE A 336 11.94 -3.55 -0.74
CA ILE A 336 11.74 -3.16 -2.15
C ILE A 336 10.25 -3.07 -2.50
N LEU A 337 9.38 -3.87 -1.85
CA LEU A 337 7.95 -3.95 -2.21
C LEU A 337 7.24 -2.58 -2.14
N PRO A 338 7.38 -1.77 -1.07
CA PRO A 338 6.78 -0.44 -1.05
C PRO A 338 7.24 0.46 -2.21
N MET A 339 8.51 0.40 -2.60
CA MET A 339 9.03 1.18 -3.73
C MET A 339 8.47 0.66 -5.06
N LEU A 340 8.32 -0.65 -5.21
CA LEU A 340 7.72 -1.28 -6.38
C LEU A 340 6.26 -0.81 -6.56
N LEU A 341 5.46 -0.91 -5.49
CA LEU A 341 4.06 -0.45 -5.49
C LEU A 341 3.96 1.04 -5.76
N GLY A 342 4.81 1.86 -5.12
CA GLY A 342 4.85 3.30 -5.36
C GLY A 342 5.09 3.65 -6.83
N HIS A 343 6.02 2.97 -7.50
CA HIS A 343 6.26 3.16 -8.93
C HIS A 343 5.12 2.67 -9.82
N PHE A 344 4.49 1.53 -9.51
CA PHE A 344 3.29 1.08 -10.21
C PHE A 344 2.18 2.12 -10.12
N HIS A 345 1.91 2.64 -8.93
CA HIS A 345 0.87 3.62 -8.69
C HIS A 345 1.15 4.97 -9.39
N GLN A 346 2.42 5.34 -9.59
CA GLN A 346 2.79 6.54 -10.35
C GLN A 346 2.60 6.37 -11.85
N LEU A 347 3.02 5.23 -12.40
CA LEU A 347 3.00 4.98 -13.85
C LEU A 347 1.61 4.52 -14.34
N CYS A 348 0.89 3.79 -13.51
CA CYS A 348 -0.47 3.32 -13.72
C CYS A 348 -1.31 3.58 -12.46
N PRO A 349 -1.92 4.79 -12.33
CA PRO A 349 -2.75 5.13 -11.17
C PRO A 349 -3.87 4.12 -10.89
N TYR A 350 -4.33 3.41 -11.92
CA TYR A 350 -5.40 2.43 -11.86
C TYR A 350 -5.02 1.10 -11.18
N THR A 351 -3.75 0.90 -10.86
CA THR A 351 -3.31 -0.19 -9.95
C THR A 351 -3.82 -0.01 -8.53
N VAL A 352 -4.27 1.21 -8.17
CA VAL A 352 -5.17 1.45 -7.04
C VAL A 352 -6.50 1.97 -7.61
N PRO A 353 -7.63 1.33 -7.33
CA PRO A 353 -8.91 1.71 -7.91
C PRO A 353 -9.49 2.96 -7.21
N TYR A 354 -8.91 4.13 -7.48
CA TYR A 354 -9.46 5.45 -7.12
C TYR A 354 -9.36 6.41 -8.31
N HIS A 355 -10.23 7.41 -8.33
CA HIS A 355 -10.22 8.43 -9.40
C HIS A 355 -9.50 9.69 -8.96
N ILE A 356 -8.54 10.10 -9.78
CA ILE A 356 -7.93 11.42 -9.68
C ILE A 356 -8.88 12.43 -10.33
N SER A 357 -9.48 13.25 -9.50
CA SER A 357 -10.31 14.38 -9.95
C SER A 357 -9.43 15.55 -10.36
N LYS A 358 -9.85 16.27 -11.39
CA LYS A 358 -9.20 17.51 -11.80
C LYS A 358 -9.35 18.55 -10.69
N THR A 359 -8.26 19.19 -10.29
CA THR A 359 -8.28 20.27 -9.29
C THR A 359 -8.53 21.63 -9.96
N ASP A 360 -9.08 22.57 -9.20
CA ASP A 360 -9.33 23.93 -9.68
C ASP A 360 -8.02 24.60 -10.11
N GLY A 361 -8.01 25.18 -11.31
CA GLY A 361 -6.82 25.80 -11.90
C GLY A 361 -5.80 24.84 -12.52
N GLN A 362 -6.01 23.51 -12.43
CA GLN A 362 -5.13 22.54 -13.09
C GLN A 362 -5.25 22.62 -14.62
N SER A 363 -4.11 22.68 -15.30
CA SER A 363 -4.08 22.62 -16.76
C SER A 363 -4.60 21.27 -17.26
N ARG A 364 -5.10 21.22 -18.51
CA ARG A 364 -5.53 19.95 -19.13
C ARG A 364 -4.36 18.97 -19.23
N GLU A 365 -3.17 19.47 -19.57
CA GLU A 365 -1.96 18.67 -19.67
C GLU A 365 -1.54 18.06 -18.34
N ASP A 366 -1.49 18.85 -17.27
CA ASP A 366 -1.13 18.35 -15.94
C ASP A 366 -2.16 17.36 -15.41
N PHE A 367 -3.43 17.58 -15.72
CA PHE A 367 -4.49 16.62 -15.39
C PHE A 367 -4.28 15.29 -16.12
N TYR A 368 -4.05 15.30 -17.43
CA TYR A 368 -3.80 14.08 -18.21
C TYR A 368 -2.51 13.37 -17.77
N LYS A 369 -1.44 14.11 -17.46
CA LYS A 369 -0.22 13.55 -16.86
C LYS A 369 -0.51 12.86 -15.54
N SER A 370 -1.37 13.44 -14.70
CA SER A 370 -1.79 12.82 -13.42
C SER A 370 -2.57 11.52 -13.62
N LEU A 371 -3.31 11.38 -14.73
CA LEU A 371 -3.97 10.15 -15.16
C LEU A 371 -3.00 9.13 -15.78
N GLY A 372 -1.72 9.48 -15.88
CA GLY A 372 -0.66 8.66 -16.46
C GLY A 372 -0.45 8.83 -17.95
N TYR A 373 -1.10 9.79 -18.63
CA TYR A 373 -0.88 10.03 -20.06
C TYR A 373 0.51 10.61 -20.32
N LYS A 374 1.13 10.17 -21.41
CA LYS A 374 2.34 10.77 -21.95
C LYS A 374 2.01 11.84 -22.99
N TYR A 375 2.92 12.79 -23.09
CA TYR A 375 2.90 13.85 -24.09
C TYR A 375 4.16 13.72 -24.96
N ASP A 376 4.01 13.93 -26.26
CA ASP A 376 5.14 14.00 -27.17
C ASP A 376 5.86 15.36 -27.09
N SER A 377 6.94 15.51 -27.85
CA SER A 377 7.70 16.76 -27.92
C SER A 377 6.93 17.93 -28.53
N GLU A 378 5.82 17.66 -29.22
CA GLU A 378 4.95 18.66 -29.85
C GLU A 378 3.81 19.08 -28.90
N GLY A 379 3.71 18.48 -27.72
CA GLY A 379 2.67 18.77 -26.73
C GLY A 379 1.35 18.03 -27.00
N ASN A 380 1.34 17.03 -27.87
CA ASN A 380 0.17 16.19 -28.08
C ASN A 380 0.12 15.06 -27.05
N ALA A 381 -1.07 14.82 -26.49
CA ALA A 381 -1.31 13.67 -25.64
C ALA A 381 -1.26 12.37 -26.45
N GLU A 382 -0.71 11.31 -25.86
CA GLU A 382 -0.70 9.98 -26.49
C GLU A 382 -2.13 9.51 -26.80
N LYS A 383 -2.28 8.74 -27.87
CA LYS A 383 -3.59 8.25 -28.30
C LYS A 383 -4.13 7.21 -27.31
N GLN A 384 -5.46 7.14 -27.21
CA GLN A 384 -6.16 6.27 -26.26
C GLN A 384 -5.75 4.79 -26.38
N ASP A 385 -5.58 4.28 -27.59
CA ASP A 385 -5.16 2.91 -27.86
C ASP A 385 -3.74 2.63 -27.38
N GLN A 386 -2.82 3.57 -27.59
CA GLN A 386 -1.43 3.49 -27.12
C GLN A 386 -1.37 3.58 -25.59
N PHE A 387 -2.13 4.49 -25.00
CA PHE A 387 -2.29 4.61 -23.55
C PHE A 387 -2.80 3.30 -22.94
N LEU A 388 -3.90 2.74 -23.45
CA LEU A 388 -4.50 1.51 -22.92
C LEU A 388 -3.55 0.31 -23.08
N LYS A 389 -2.82 0.20 -24.20
CA LYS A 389 -1.80 -0.83 -24.39
C LYS A 389 -0.70 -0.74 -23.33
N ARG A 390 -0.26 0.48 -23.02
CA ARG A 390 0.78 0.74 -22.02
C ARG A 390 0.31 0.41 -20.60
N MET A 391 -0.90 0.86 -20.24
CA MET A 391 -1.53 0.53 -18.96
C MET A 391 -1.77 -0.97 -18.82
N SER A 392 -2.15 -1.66 -19.90
CA SER A 392 -2.33 -3.11 -19.93
C SER A 392 -1.02 -3.84 -19.59
N GLY A 393 0.10 -3.43 -20.18
CA GLY A 393 1.41 -3.99 -19.85
C GLY A 393 1.81 -3.81 -18.39
N LEU A 394 1.56 -2.62 -17.83
CA LEU A 394 1.80 -2.33 -16.41
C LEU A 394 0.89 -3.16 -15.49
N MET A 395 -0.41 -3.22 -15.80
CA MET A 395 -1.40 -3.97 -15.02
C MET A 395 -1.12 -5.47 -15.02
N ARG A 396 -0.73 -6.03 -16.18
CA ARG A 396 -0.35 -7.44 -16.31
C ARG A 396 0.90 -7.76 -15.52
N LEU A 397 1.92 -6.90 -15.56
CA LEU A 397 3.12 -7.12 -14.74
C LEU A 397 2.79 -7.05 -13.24
N TYR A 398 2.01 -6.05 -12.81
CA TYR A 398 1.52 -5.91 -11.44
C TYR A 398 0.77 -7.17 -10.98
N ALA A 399 -0.16 -7.66 -11.81
CA ALA A 399 -0.90 -8.90 -11.58
C ALA A 399 0.00 -10.14 -11.57
N SER A 400 1.01 -10.20 -12.44
CA SER A 400 1.95 -11.33 -12.50
C SER A 400 2.79 -11.44 -11.23
N VAL A 401 3.15 -10.31 -10.58
CA VAL A 401 3.82 -10.32 -9.27
C VAL A 401 2.96 -11.05 -8.23
N MET A 402 1.63 -10.97 -8.31
CA MET A 402 0.70 -11.62 -7.37
C MET A 402 0.63 -13.15 -7.47
N VAL A 403 0.98 -13.69 -8.64
CA VAL A 403 0.82 -15.12 -8.96
C VAL A 403 2.12 -15.83 -9.30
N ALA A 404 3.24 -15.10 -9.33
CA ALA A 404 4.55 -15.66 -9.59
C ALA A 404 5.02 -16.57 -8.43
N HIS A 405 5.86 -17.54 -8.77
CA HIS A 405 6.47 -18.45 -7.80
C HIS A 405 7.92 -18.03 -7.58
N PRO A 406 8.31 -17.59 -6.36
CA PRO A 406 9.72 -17.33 -6.07
C PRO A 406 10.51 -18.64 -6.05
N PRO A 407 11.86 -18.59 -6.15
CA PRO A 407 12.70 -19.78 -6.06
C PRO A 407 12.56 -20.51 -4.72
N ARG A 408 12.26 -19.77 -3.65
CA ARG A 408 12.12 -20.27 -2.28
C ARG A 408 11.01 -19.52 -1.57
N GLY A 409 10.31 -20.23 -0.67
CA GLY A 409 9.29 -19.65 0.19
C GLY A 409 7.97 -19.29 -0.52
N PRO A 410 7.00 -18.73 0.21
CA PRO A 410 5.76 -18.22 -0.36
C PRO A 410 6.00 -16.90 -1.11
N ASN A 411 5.07 -16.56 -2.01
CA ASN A 411 5.08 -15.25 -2.65
C ASN A 411 4.82 -14.14 -1.59
N PRO A 412 5.69 -13.15 -1.43
CA PRO A 412 5.52 -12.07 -0.45
C PRO A 412 4.43 -11.05 -0.80
N TYR A 413 3.87 -11.11 -2.01
CA TYR A 413 2.76 -10.27 -2.45
C TYR A 413 1.78 -11.16 -3.20
N GLY A 414 0.87 -11.84 -2.50
CA GLY A 414 0.10 -12.96 -3.03
C GLY A 414 -1.23 -12.58 -3.72
N THR A 415 -2.06 -13.60 -3.93
CA THR A 415 -3.35 -13.50 -4.61
C THR A 415 -4.41 -12.73 -3.82
N GLU A 416 -4.20 -12.53 -2.52
CA GLU A 416 -5.03 -11.68 -1.67
C GLU A 416 -5.12 -10.25 -2.20
N HIS A 417 -4.04 -9.71 -2.77
CA HIS A 417 -4.04 -8.36 -3.31
C HIS A 417 -4.82 -8.24 -4.64
N ALA A 418 -4.90 -9.33 -5.41
CA ALA A 418 -5.79 -9.40 -6.58
C ALA A 418 -7.27 -9.40 -6.16
N TRP A 419 -7.59 -10.15 -5.09
CA TRP A 419 -8.93 -10.14 -4.49
C TRP A 419 -9.31 -8.75 -3.98
N GLU A 420 -8.42 -8.12 -3.20
CA GLU A 420 -8.59 -6.75 -2.70
C GLU A 420 -8.85 -5.78 -3.85
N TRP A 421 -8.01 -5.79 -4.90
CA TRP A 421 -8.18 -4.91 -6.05
C TRP A 421 -9.53 -5.10 -6.74
N LEU A 422 -9.94 -6.35 -7.00
CA LEU A 422 -11.25 -6.65 -7.61
C LEU A 422 -12.42 -6.19 -6.73
N SER A 423 -12.32 -6.38 -5.42
CA SER A 423 -13.35 -5.93 -4.50
C SER A 423 -13.48 -4.39 -4.50
N MET A 424 -12.36 -3.69 -4.51
CA MET A 424 -12.34 -2.22 -4.49
C MET A 424 -12.79 -1.63 -5.83
N VAL A 425 -12.37 -2.17 -6.98
CA VAL A 425 -12.77 -1.64 -8.30
C VAL A 425 -14.27 -1.77 -8.55
N MET A 426 -14.91 -2.80 -8.01
CA MET A 426 -16.36 -2.96 -8.15
C MET A 426 -17.14 -1.91 -7.34
N ASN A 427 -16.51 -1.28 -6.34
CA ASN A 427 -17.15 -0.29 -5.49
C ASN A 427 -16.99 1.15 -6.02
N ILE A 428 -16.21 1.39 -7.09
CA ILE A 428 -16.03 2.73 -7.67
C ILE A 428 -16.97 2.98 -8.86
N GLU A 429 -17.05 4.23 -9.31
CA GLU A 429 -17.71 4.58 -10.57
C GLU A 429 -16.78 4.20 -11.75
N PRO A 430 -17.12 3.27 -12.65
CA PRO A 430 -16.15 2.81 -13.63
C PRO A 430 -15.84 3.86 -14.72
N LEU A 431 -14.58 3.93 -15.16
CA LEU A 431 -14.22 4.63 -16.39
C LEU A 431 -14.31 3.62 -17.55
N PRO A 432 -15.20 3.80 -18.54
CA PRO A 432 -15.60 2.73 -19.46
C PRO A 432 -14.45 1.91 -20.06
N ASP A 433 -13.54 2.54 -20.81
CA ASP A 433 -12.45 1.81 -21.47
C ASP A 433 -11.35 1.38 -20.50
N ILE A 434 -11.01 2.25 -19.54
CA ILE A 434 -9.90 2.03 -18.61
C ILE A 434 -10.25 0.91 -17.63
N THR A 435 -11.38 1.04 -16.94
CA THR A 435 -11.81 0.06 -15.94
C THR A 435 -12.12 -1.29 -16.59
N ALA A 436 -12.67 -1.31 -17.81
CA ALA A 436 -12.84 -2.55 -18.57
C ALA A 436 -11.49 -3.24 -18.84
N THR A 437 -10.51 -2.48 -19.34
CA THR A 437 -9.17 -2.98 -19.66
C THR A 437 -8.45 -3.50 -18.42
N MET A 438 -8.37 -2.71 -17.35
CA MET A 438 -7.67 -3.09 -16.12
C MET A 438 -8.29 -4.33 -15.46
N THR A 439 -9.62 -4.41 -15.44
CA THR A 439 -10.34 -5.55 -14.86
C THR A 439 -10.10 -6.83 -15.67
N PHE A 440 -10.16 -6.72 -17.01
CA PHE A 440 -9.85 -7.83 -17.90
C PHE A 440 -8.41 -8.32 -17.70
N ASP A 441 -7.44 -7.41 -17.72
CA ASP A 441 -6.02 -7.74 -17.63
C ASP A 441 -5.67 -8.41 -16.29
N LEU A 442 -6.21 -7.91 -15.17
CA LEU A 442 -6.03 -8.55 -13.87
C LEU A 442 -6.64 -9.96 -13.87
N LEU A 443 -7.87 -10.12 -14.35
CA LEU A 443 -8.56 -11.42 -14.33
C LEU A 443 -7.90 -12.43 -15.25
N GLU A 444 -7.40 -12.01 -16.41
CA GLU A 444 -6.71 -12.91 -17.33
C GLU A 444 -5.42 -13.47 -16.71
N VAL A 445 -4.67 -12.64 -15.97
CA VAL A 445 -3.43 -13.06 -15.31
C VAL A 445 -3.70 -13.81 -14.00
N THR A 446 -4.64 -13.34 -13.17
CA THR A 446 -4.82 -13.86 -11.80
C THR A 446 -5.96 -14.88 -11.67
N GLY A 447 -6.88 -14.94 -12.64
CA GLY A 447 -8.13 -15.70 -12.53
C GLY A 447 -7.92 -17.20 -12.27
N HIS A 448 -6.88 -17.79 -12.87
CA HIS A 448 -6.51 -19.17 -12.59
C HIS A 448 -6.11 -19.39 -11.12
N ALA A 449 -5.25 -18.51 -10.59
CA ALA A 449 -4.78 -18.59 -9.21
C ALA A 449 -5.89 -18.25 -8.20
N LEU A 450 -6.70 -17.22 -8.48
CA LEU A 450 -7.87 -16.87 -7.66
C LEU A 450 -8.88 -18.01 -7.58
N TYR A 451 -9.15 -18.71 -8.69
CA TYR A 451 -10.03 -19.88 -8.67
C TYR A 451 -9.42 -21.03 -7.84
N ARG A 452 -8.10 -21.26 -7.95
CA ARG A 452 -7.38 -22.26 -7.15
C ARG A 452 -7.50 -21.98 -5.64
N ASP A 453 -7.31 -20.72 -5.25
CA ASP A 453 -7.17 -20.32 -3.85
C ASP A 453 -8.53 -20.07 -3.16
N TYR A 454 -9.48 -19.42 -3.85
CA TYR A 454 -10.77 -19.00 -3.27
C TYR A 454 -11.99 -19.80 -3.77
N ARG A 455 -11.83 -20.61 -4.83
CA ARG A 455 -12.84 -21.56 -5.32
C ARG A 455 -14.24 -20.91 -5.48
N LYS A 456 -15.23 -21.39 -4.73
CA LYS A 456 -16.62 -20.91 -4.78
C LYS A 456 -16.74 -19.42 -4.47
N GLN A 457 -15.86 -18.84 -3.65
CA GLN A 457 -15.91 -17.41 -3.36
C GLN A 457 -15.48 -16.58 -4.57
N PHE A 458 -14.47 -17.03 -5.32
CA PHE A 458 -14.10 -16.39 -6.59
C PHE A 458 -15.23 -16.49 -7.62
N VAL A 459 -15.92 -17.63 -7.70
CA VAL A 459 -17.10 -17.76 -8.57
C VAL A 459 -18.19 -16.75 -8.20
N LYS A 460 -18.46 -16.55 -6.90
CA LYS A 460 -19.40 -15.51 -6.44
C LYS A 460 -18.94 -14.10 -6.83
N LEU A 461 -17.65 -13.81 -6.68
CA LEU A 461 -17.07 -12.54 -7.11
C LEU A 461 -17.28 -12.30 -8.61
N LEU A 462 -17.03 -13.31 -9.46
CA LEU A 462 -17.31 -13.22 -10.89
C LEU A 462 -18.79 -12.97 -11.20
N HIS A 463 -19.71 -13.53 -10.41
CA HIS A 463 -21.14 -13.25 -10.55
C HIS A 463 -21.49 -11.80 -10.21
N VAL A 464 -20.96 -11.25 -9.12
CA VAL A 464 -21.14 -9.83 -8.76
C VAL A 464 -20.59 -8.94 -9.88
N LEU A 465 -19.38 -9.26 -10.35
CA LEU A 465 -18.73 -8.52 -11.42
C LEU A 465 -19.57 -8.54 -12.70
N ALA A 466 -20.09 -9.70 -13.12
CA ALA A 466 -20.87 -9.83 -14.34
C ALA A 466 -22.32 -9.32 -14.25
N LYS A 467 -22.98 -9.47 -13.09
CA LYS A 467 -24.41 -9.17 -12.93
C LYS A 467 -24.69 -7.78 -12.34
N GLU A 468 -23.76 -7.21 -11.60
CA GLU A 468 -23.96 -5.93 -10.92
C GLU A 468 -23.03 -4.86 -11.49
N PHE A 469 -21.73 -5.13 -11.48
CA PHE A 469 -20.74 -4.14 -11.90
C PHE A 469 -20.70 -3.94 -13.43
N PHE A 470 -20.71 -5.02 -14.21
CA PHE A 470 -20.61 -4.93 -15.66
C PHE A 470 -21.78 -4.19 -16.33
N PRO A 471 -23.05 -4.34 -15.89
CA PRO A 471 -24.14 -3.48 -16.35
C PRO A 471 -23.94 -2.00 -16.00
N LYS A 472 -23.38 -1.68 -14.82
CA LYS A 472 -23.02 -0.30 -14.46
C LYS A 472 -21.98 0.27 -15.43
N LEU A 473 -20.92 -0.49 -15.72
CA LEU A 473 -19.89 -0.15 -16.69
C LEU A 473 -20.48 0.11 -18.09
N LYS A 474 -21.37 -0.76 -18.57
CA LYS A 474 -22.04 -0.59 -19.87
C LYS A 474 -22.87 0.69 -19.97
N ARG A 475 -23.58 1.08 -18.91
CA ARG A 475 -24.39 2.32 -18.90
C ARG A 475 -23.54 3.58 -19.01
N MET A 476 -22.30 3.55 -18.54
CA MET A 476 -21.38 4.67 -18.64
C MET A 476 -20.66 4.76 -19.99
N ALA A 477 -20.72 3.68 -20.77
CA ALA A 477 -20.10 3.62 -22.08
C ALA A 477 -20.98 4.26 -23.16
N SER A 478 -20.35 4.67 -24.25
CA SER A 478 -21.07 5.13 -25.44
C SER A 478 -21.98 4.04 -26.01
N PRO A 479 -23.14 4.38 -26.61
CA PRO A 479 -24.11 3.40 -27.14
C PRO A 479 -23.55 2.44 -28.19
N SER A 480 -22.48 2.82 -28.89
CA SER A 480 -21.78 1.98 -29.87
C SER A 480 -20.97 0.83 -29.26
N GLY A 481 -20.77 0.82 -27.93
CA GLY A 481 -19.86 -0.09 -27.25
C GLY A 481 -18.39 0.18 -27.59
N GLY A 482 -17.50 -0.11 -26.64
CA GLY A 482 -16.05 -0.01 -26.83
C GLY A 482 -15.42 -1.41 -26.93
N GLY A 483 -14.36 -1.55 -27.72
CA GLY A 483 -13.59 -2.79 -27.82
C GLY A 483 -13.17 -3.40 -26.45
N PRO A 484 -12.70 -2.60 -25.48
CA PRO A 484 -12.39 -3.08 -24.13
C PRO A 484 -13.58 -3.70 -23.40
N ILE A 485 -14.77 -3.11 -23.55
CA ILE A 485 -15.99 -3.55 -22.86
C ILE A 485 -16.46 -4.90 -23.42
N SER A 486 -16.48 -5.05 -24.74
CA SER A 486 -16.83 -6.33 -25.39
C SER A 486 -15.88 -7.44 -24.99
N ARG A 487 -14.57 -7.15 -24.93
CA ARG A 487 -13.56 -8.14 -24.50
C ARG A 487 -13.78 -8.60 -23.05
N LEU A 488 -14.06 -7.67 -22.14
CA LEU A 488 -14.39 -8.03 -20.76
C LEU A 488 -15.69 -8.85 -20.69
N GLU A 489 -16.72 -8.49 -21.46
CA GLU A 489 -17.96 -9.24 -21.53
C GLU A 489 -17.73 -10.70 -21.93
N ASP A 490 -17.05 -10.91 -23.06
CA ASP A 490 -16.76 -12.23 -23.59
C ASP A 490 -15.96 -13.05 -22.58
N PHE A 491 -14.98 -12.44 -21.93
CA PHE A 491 -14.19 -13.09 -20.89
C PHE A 491 -15.06 -13.54 -19.70
N LEU A 492 -15.94 -12.67 -19.19
CA LEU A 492 -16.80 -12.98 -18.04
C LEU A 492 -17.82 -14.07 -18.38
N GLN A 493 -18.47 -13.97 -19.55
CA GLN A 493 -19.41 -14.98 -20.01
C GLN A 493 -18.73 -16.34 -20.15
N ASN A 494 -17.56 -16.38 -20.79
CA ASN A 494 -16.79 -17.63 -20.95
C ASN A 494 -16.32 -18.21 -19.61
N SER A 495 -15.90 -17.36 -18.68
CA SER A 495 -15.48 -17.76 -17.33
C SER A 495 -16.64 -18.36 -16.53
N LEU A 496 -17.81 -17.72 -16.55
CA LEU A 496 -19.00 -18.19 -15.84
C LEU A 496 -19.58 -19.49 -16.44
N ARG A 497 -19.57 -19.65 -17.76
CA ARG A 497 -19.97 -20.91 -18.43
C ARG A 497 -19.12 -22.10 -17.96
N LYS A 498 -17.87 -21.86 -17.58
CA LYS A 498 -16.94 -22.86 -17.04
C LYS A 498 -16.92 -22.89 -15.50
N ASN A 499 -17.94 -22.33 -14.85
CA ASN A 499 -18.06 -22.25 -13.39
C ASN A 499 -16.83 -21.60 -12.71
N GLY A 500 -16.28 -20.56 -13.33
CA GLY A 500 -15.10 -19.83 -12.87
C GLY A 500 -13.76 -20.53 -13.15
N ASN A 501 -13.76 -21.69 -13.82
CA ASN A 501 -12.52 -22.37 -14.19
C ASN A 501 -11.83 -21.66 -15.37
N ILE A 502 -10.92 -20.75 -15.02
CA ILE A 502 -10.09 -19.99 -15.96
C ILE A 502 -8.77 -20.75 -16.18
N ARG A 503 -8.36 -20.84 -17.46
CA ARG A 503 -7.11 -21.52 -17.84
C ARG A 503 -5.91 -20.73 -17.29
N PRO A 504 -4.77 -21.40 -17.01
CA PRO A 504 -3.53 -20.70 -16.71
C PRO A 504 -3.20 -19.67 -17.81
N PRO A 505 -2.76 -18.46 -17.44
CA PRO A 505 -2.33 -17.47 -18.43
C PRO A 505 -1.12 -17.95 -19.22
N GLU A 506 -1.04 -17.52 -20.48
CA GLU A 506 0.09 -17.83 -21.35
C GLU A 506 1.40 -17.26 -20.78
N GLY A 507 2.43 -18.10 -20.68
CA GLY A 507 3.73 -17.74 -20.12
C GLY A 507 3.87 -17.94 -18.62
N LEU A 508 2.82 -18.39 -17.90
CA LEU A 508 2.93 -18.72 -16.48
C LEU A 508 4.03 -19.77 -16.24
N LEU A 509 5.02 -19.41 -15.45
CA LEU A 509 6.11 -20.32 -15.10
C LEU A 509 5.64 -21.31 -14.02
N ASN A 510 5.89 -22.60 -14.28
CA ASN A 510 5.63 -23.64 -13.29
C ASN A 510 6.66 -23.58 -12.14
N GLN A 511 6.34 -24.18 -10.99
CA GLN A 511 7.21 -24.12 -9.80
C GLN A 511 8.59 -24.78 -10.02
N HIS A 512 8.66 -25.79 -10.89
CA HIS A 512 9.90 -26.51 -11.21
C HIS A 512 10.76 -25.77 -12.24
N PHE A 513 10.29 -24.65 -12.79
CA PHE A 513 11.03 -23.87 -13.78
C PHE A 513 12.38 -23.39 -13.24
N TRP A 514 12.48 -23.10 -11.94
CA TRP A 514 13.75 -22.73 -11.31
C TRP A 514 14.81 -23.84 -11.30
N MET A 515 14.44 -25.09 -11.64
CA MET A 515 15.33 -26.25 -11.69
C MET A 515 15.73 -26.64 -13.13
N THR A 516 15.30 -25.85 -14.14
CA THR A 516 15.55 -26.13 -15.57
C THR A 516 16.69 -25.33 -16.16
#